data_AF-A0AA37XMU6-F1
#
_entry.id   AF-A0AA37XMU6-F1
#
_cell.length_a   1.000
_cell.length_b   1.000
_cell.length_c   1.000
_cell.angle_alpha   90.00
_cell.angle_beta   90.00
_cell.angle_gamma   90.00
#
_symmetry.space_group_name_H-M   'P 1'
#
loop_
_entity.id
_entity.type
_entity.pdbx_description
1 polymer ?
#
loop_
_entity_poly.entity_id
_entity_poly.type
_entity_poly.pdbx_seq_one_letter_code
_entity_poly.pdbx_strand_id
1 'polypeptide(L)'
;MNTIPSVTSLKVVPIAGYDSMLLSLSGAHGPLFTRNIIILTDDSGNEGIGEIHGGDDITKMLQSYEEIVVGRSISDYRNILKDVQKDGWKIRNGTEQCL
;
A
#
# COMPACT_ATOMS: atom_id res chain seq x y z
N MET A 1 31.13 -3.17 -6.77
CA MET A 1 30.70 -4.24 -5.85
C MET A 1 29.23 -4.47 -6.12
N ASN A 2 28.81 -5.70 -6.42
CA ASN A 2 27.42 -6.02 -6.76
C ASN A 2 26.65 -6.26 -5.46
N THR A 3 26.31 -5.18 -4.76
CA THR A 3 25.53 -5.23 -3.51
C THR A 3 24.06 -5.34 -3.88
N ILE A 4 23.35 -6.26 -3.23
CA ILE A 4 21.91 -6.40 -3.46
C ILE A 4 21.23 -5.16 -2.88
N PRO A 5 20.37 -4.46 -3.64
CA PRO A 5 19.76 -3.23 -3.16
C PRO A 5 18.87 -3.45 -1.94
N SER A 6 18.85 -2.45 -1.07
CA SER A 6 17.98 -2.38 0.10
C SER A 6 16.98 -1.24 -0.03
N VAL A 7 15.77 -1.43 0.51
CA VAL A 7 14.71 -0.43 0.46
C VAL A 7 15.05 0.71 1.43
N THR A 8 15.08 1.95 0.93
CA THR A 8 15.42 3.14 1.72
C THR A 8 14.21 3.95 2.15
N SER A 9 13.13 3.94 1.36
CA SER A 9 11.91 4.67 1.70
C SER A 9 10.66 4.01 1.13
N LEU A 10 9.56 4.15 1.86
CA LEU A 10 8.22 3.77 1.45
C LEU A 10 7.31 5.00 1.53
N LYS A 11 6.62 5.32 0.44
CA LYS A 11 5.65 6.41 0.38
C LYS A 11 4.29 5.89 -0.08
N VAL A 12 3.24 6.25 0.64
CA VAL A 12 1.85 5.95 0.28
C VAL A 12 1.16 7.24 -0.14
N VAL A 13 0.57 7.23 -1.33
CA VAL A 13 -0.10 8.39 -1.94
C VAL A 13 -1.54 8.01 -2.25
N PRO A 14 -2.54 8.47 -1.47
CA PRO A 14 -3.93 8.33 -1.84
C PRO A 14 -4.23 9.24 -3.04
N ILE A 15 -4.88 8.68 -4.05
CA ILE A 15 -5.27 9.37 -5.27
C ILE A 15 -6.77 9.21 -5.53
N ALA A 16 -7.32 10.17 -6.27
CA ALA A 16 -8.66 10.10 -6.82
C ALA A 16 -8.62 10.31 -8.33
N GLY A 17 -9.44 9.56 -9.06
CA GLY A 17 -9.63 9.70 -10.51
C GLY A 17 -11.12 9.78 -10.85
N TYR A 18 -11.44 10.32 -12.02
CA TYR A 18 -12.83 10.38 -12.50
C TYR A 18 -13.33 9.01 -12.95
N ASP A 19 -14.60 8.73 -12.64
CA ASP A 19 -15.30 7.53 -13.12
C ASP A 19 -16.61 7.91 -13.83
N SER A 20 -17.07 7.02 -14.70
CA SER A 20 -18.40 7.10 -15.30
C SER A 20 -19.46 6.58 -14.34
N MET A 21 -20.73 6.95 -14.56
CA MET A 21 -21.86 6.44 -13.77
C MET A 21 -22.22 5.00 -14.19
N LEU A 22 -21.33 4.06 -13.90
CA LEU A 22 -21.52 2.63 -14.19
C LEU A 22 -22.54 2.02 -13.21
N LEU A 23 -23.50 1.25 -13.75
CA LEU A 23 -24.52 0.55 -12.97
C LEU A 23 -24.07 -0.88 -12.64
N SER A 24 -24.30 -1.31 -11.40
CA SER A 24 -24.07 -2.67 -10.92
C SER A 24 -25.19 -3.11 -9.96
N LEU A 25 -25.15 -4.35 -9.49
CA LEU A 25 -26.10 -4.83 -8.47
C LEU A 25 -26.03 -4.02 -7.18
N SER A 26 -24.86 -3.45 -6.87
CA SER A 26 -24.61 -2.64 -5.67
C SER A 26 -25.02 -1.18 -5.82
N GLY A 27 -25.55 -0.76 -6.98
CA GLY A 27 -25.99 0.61 -7.25
C GLY A 27 -25.29 1.23 -8.46
N ALA A 28 -24.94 2.51 -8.35
CA ALA A 28 -24.24 3.26 -9.39
C ALA A 28 -22.91 3.78 -8.85
N HIS A 29 -21.86 3.77 -9.67
CA HIS A 29 -20.57 4.36 -9.31
C HIS A 29 -20.70 5.86 -9.04
N GLY A 30 -19.94 6.34 -8.06
CA GLY A 30 -19.75 7.77 -7.83
C GLY A 30 -18.91 8.41 -8.94
N PRO A 31 -18.85 9.75 -9.02
CA PRO A 31 -18.10 10.45 -10.06
C PRO A 31 -16.57 10.32 -9.90
N LEU A 32 -16.09 9.84 -8.75
CA LEU A 32 -14.68 9.64 -8.44
C LEU A 32 -14.45 8.24 -7.89
N PHE A 33 -13.34 7.63 -8.27
CA PHE A 33 -12.81 6.42 -7.65
C PHE A 33 -11.50 6.74 -6.91
N THR A 34 -11.21 5.99 -5.85
CA THR A 34 -9.99 6.17 -5.04
C THR A 34 -9.05 4.97 -5.15
N ARG A 35 -7.74 5.25 -5.14
CA ARG A 35 -6.66 4.24 -5.08
C ARG A 35 -5.56 4.71 -4.15
N ASN A 36 -4.76 3.78 -3.68
CA ASN A 36 -3.52 4.04 -2.97
C ASN A 36 -2.35 3.63 -3.85
N ILE A 37 -1.45 4.56 -4.15
CA ILE A 37 -0.19 4.30 -4.85
C ILE A 37 0.92 4.16 -3.81
N ILE A 38 1.69 3.09 -3.91
CA ILE A 38 2.85 2.82 -3.07
C ILE A 38 4.08 3.02 -3.92
N ILE A 39 5.03 3.81 -3.41
CA ILE A 39 6.31 4.08 -4.06
C ILE A 39 7.41 3.62 -3.10
N LEU A 40 8.23 2.68 -3.55
CA LEU A 40 9.42 2.21 -2.85
C LEU A 40 10.65 2.75 -3.56
N THR A 41 11.61 3.28 -2.82
CA THR A 41 12.92 3.67 -3.35
C THR A 41 13.98 2.78 -2.75
N ASP A 42 14.96 2.36 -3.55
CA ASP A 42 16.13 1.61 -3.08
C ASP A 42 17.40 2.47 -3.01
N ASP A 43 18.43 1.93 -2.37
CA ASP A 43 19.75 2.55 -2.25
C ASP A 43 20.52 2.68 -3.58
N SER A 44 20.03 2.02 -4.63
CA SER A 44 20.57 2.06 -5.99
C SER A 44 19.89 3.13 -6.85
N GLY A 45 18.92 3.86 -6.29
CA GLY A 45 18.19 4.95 -6.94
C GLY A 45 17.01 4.49 -7.82
N ASN A 46 16.62 3.21 -7.74
CA ASN A 46 15.45 2.71 -8.46
C ASN A 46 14.17 2.95 -7.66
N GLU A 47 13.06 3.08 -8.39
CA GLU A 47 11.72 3.19 -7.81
C GLU A 47 10.83 2.02 -8.25
N GLY A 48 10.17 1.40 -7.28
CA GLY A 48 9.13 0.39 -7.49
C GLY A 48 7.76 0.97 -7.15
N ILE A 49 6.75 0.69 -7.98
CA ILE A 49 5.40 1.24 -7.82
C ILE A 49 4.38 0.11 -7.68
N GLY A 50 3.43 0.26 -6.76
CA GLY A 50 2.27 -0.61 -6.62
C GLY A 50 0.97 0.18 -6.48
N GLU A 51 -0.14 -0.40 -6.93
CA GLU A 51 -1.49 0.16 -6.79
C GLU A 51 -2.38 -0.80 -6.00
N ILE A 52 -3.19 -0.26 -5.10
CA ILE A 52 -4.27 -1.00 -4.44
C ILE A 52 -5.50 -0.10 -4.26
N HIS A 53 -6.61 -0.71 -3.85
CA HIS A 53 -7.85 -0.04 -3.50
C HIS A 53 -7.62 1.16 -2.54
N GLY A 54 -8.43 2.21 -2.73
CA GLY A 54 -8.44 3.36 -1.84
C GLY A 54 -9.13 3.07 -0.51
N GLY A 55 -9.16 4.07 0.36
CA GLY A 55 -9.77 4.01 1.70
C GLY A 55 -8.76 4.36 2.77
N ASP A 56 -9.19 5.18 3.75
CA ASP A 56 -8.30 5.76 4.76
C ASP A 56 -7.66 4.71 5.66
N ASP A 57 -8.38 3.64 5.99
CA ASP A 57 -7.85 2.54 6.79
C ASP A 57 -6.77 1.76 6.03
N ILE A 58 -6.95 1.55 4.73
CA ILE A 58 -5.95 0.92 3.87
C ILE A 58 -4.72 1.83 3.78
N THR A 59 -4.90 3.14 3.66
CA THR A 59 -3.80 4.11 3.63
C THR A 59 -2.97 4.04 4.92
N LYS A 60 -3.62 4.09 6.08
CA LYS A 60 -2.96 3.99 7.39
C LYS A 60 -2.26 2.64 7.58
N MET A 61 -2.91 1.56 7.16
CA MET A 61 -2.34 0.21 7.17
C MET A 61 -1.04 0.15 6.36
N LEU A 62 -1.04 0.65 5.13
CA LEU A 62 0.13 0.66 4.26
C LEU A 62 1.27 1.52 4.81
N GLN A 63 0.95 2.68 5.40
CA GLN A 63 1.94 3.54 6.05
C GLN A 63 2.61 2.83 7.23
N SER A 64 1.86 2.03 8.01
CA SER A 64 2.44 1.29 9.12
C SER A 64 3.47 0.22 8.71
N TYR A 65 3.46 -0.23 7.45
CA TYR A 65 4.41 -1.23 6.96
C TYR A 65 5.79 -0.68 6.65
N GLU A 66 5.98 0.64 6.70
CA GLU A 66 7.29 1.28 6.54
C GLU A 66 8.32 0.67 7.50
N GLU A 67 7.95 0.44 8.77
CA GLU A 67 8.82 -0.16 9.79
C GLU A 67 9.25 -1.60 9.47
N ILE A 68 8.45 -2.34 8.70
CA ILE A 68 8.73 -3.74 8.35
C ILE A 68 9.60 -3.81 7.08
N VAL A 69 9.48 -2.82 6.19
CA VAL A 69 10.04 -2.88 4.82
C VAL A 69 11.35 -2.10 4.70
N VAL A 70 11.46 -0.92 5.31
CA VAL A 70 12.65 -0.07 5.19
C VAL A 70 13.87 -0.73 5.82
N GLY A 71 15.00 -0.66 5.14
CA GLY A 71 16.27 -1.26 5.54
C GLY A 71 16.43 -2.74 5.15
N ARG A 72 15.39 -3.37 4.58
CA ARG A 72 15.48 -4.77 4.13
C ARG A 72 15.95 -4.87 2.68
N SER A 73 16.70 -5.93 2.41
CA SER A 73 17.14 -6.24 1.04
C SER A 73 15.97 -6.70 0.18
N ILE A 74 15.93 -6.27 -1.08
CA ILE A 74 14.88 -6.64 -2.03
C ILE A 74 14.82 -8.16 -2.25
N SER A 75 15.95 -8.86 -2.15
CA SER A 75 15.97 -10.33 -2.30
C SER A 75 15.18 -11.06 -1.20
N ASP A 76 14.95 -10.40 -0.05
CA ASP A 76 14.24 -10.96 1.10
C ASP A 76 12.71 -10.80 1.01
N TYR A 77 12.18 -10.38 -0.15
CA TYR A 77 10.77 -10.02 -0.33
C TYR A 77 9.78 -11.07 0.19
N ARG A 78 10.08 -12.38 0.05
CA ARG A 78 9.19 -13.44 0.53
C ARG A 78 9.05 -13.44 2.06
N ASN A 79 10.13 -13.15 2.78
CA ASN A 79 10.07 -13.08 4.24
C ASN A 79 9.42 -11.77 4.68
N ILE A 80 9.70 -10.65 3.99
CA ILE A 80 8.98 -9.39 4.20
C ILE A 80 7.46 -9.61 4.10
N LEU A 81 6.99 -10.29 3.05
CA LEU A 81 5.55 -10.58 2.88
C LEU A 81 4.98 -11.46 3.99
N LYS A 82 5.75 -12.42 4.51
CA LYS A 82 5.32 -13.24 5.66
C LYS A 82 5.24 -12.42 6.94
N ASP A 83 6.20 -11.54 7.17
CA ASP A 83 6.23 -10.66 8.34
C ASP A 83 5.09 -9.66 8.29
N VAL A 84 4.80 -9.07 7.11
CA VAL A 84 3.61 -8.24 6.88
C VAL A 84 2.32 -9.03 7.15
N GLN A 85 2.23 -10.28 6.72
CA GLN A 85 1.03 -11.10 6.99
C GLN A 85 0.84 -11.42 8.48
N LYS A 86 1.95 -11.65 9.21
CA LYS A 86 1.93 -12.07 10.61
C LYS A 86 1.77 -10.90 11.59
N ASP A 87 2.59 -9.87 11.37
CA ASP A 87 2.79 -8.72 12.25
C ASP A 87 2.15 -7.44 11.69
N GLY A 88 1.47 -7.55 10.55
CA GLY A 88 0.78 -6.43 9.93
C GLY A 88 -0.33 -5.83 10.79
N TRP A 89 -0.71 -4.60 10.45
CA TRP A 89 -1.72 -3.82 11.13
C TRP A 89 -3.02 -4.59 11.31
N LYS A 90 -3.44 -4.70 12.57
CA LYS A 90 -4.70 -5.33 12.97
C LYS A 90 -5.64 -4.22 13.39
N ILE A 91 -6.82 -4.18 12.77
CA ILE A 91 -7.92 -3.31 13.21
C ILE A 91 -8.21 -3.67 14.67
N ARG A 92 -7.95 -2.74 15.59
CA ARG A 92 -8.31 -2.91 17.00
C ARG A 92 -9.83 -2.82 17.11
N ASN A 93 -10.46 -3.93 17.49
CA ASN A 93 -11.88 -4.10 17.83
C ASN A 93 -12.80 -2.87 17.66
N GLY A 94 -13.53 -2.83 16.54
CA GLY A 94 -14.99 -2.68 16.62
C GLY A 94 -15.62 -1.29 16.64
N THR A 95 -14.95 -0.22 16.23
CA THR A 95 -15.63 1.05 15.88
C THR A 95 -14.91 1.67 14.68
N GLU A 96 -15.68 2.04 13.66
CA GLU A 96 -15.23 2.53 12.34
C GLU A 96 -14.96 1.40 11.33
N GLN A 97 -16.02 0.62 11.07
CA GLN A 97 -16.18 -0.03 9.77
C GLN A 97 -16.64 1.06 8.80
N CYS A 98 -15.71 1.59 7.99
CA CYS A 98 -16.07 2.51 6.92
C CYS A 98 -16.89 1.78 5.85
N LEU A 99 -18.07 2.33 5.56
CA LEU A 99 -18.92 2.01 4.41
C LEU A 99 -18.16 2.22 3.09
#